data_AF-X0WMA2-F1
#
_entry.id   AF-X0WMA2-F1
#
_cell.length_a   1.000
_cell.length_b   1.000
_cell.length_c   1.000
_cell.angle_alpha   90.00
_cell.angle_beta   90.00
_cell.angle_gamma   90.00
#
_symmetry.space_group_name_H-M   'P 1'
#
loop_
_entity.id
_entity.type
_entity.pdbx_description
1 polymer ?
#
loop_
_entity_poly.entity_id
_entity_poly.type
_entity_poly.pdbx_seq_one_letter_code
_entity_poly.pdbx_strand_id
1 'polypeptide(L)'
;GNSTAMQQLDLHKVPEIVIVTFKMSQSGFAKKSLALLSRTIDYASDDGVMDYDAMVDSPDINYIDSGIGTDRTFITLNAINETYWKTWADGGSPLYNLSDPAGPAGDDLSYLADIDADGTVHVDGINRAMRKAVSYAYNYDLHISNILGGRGVRSGGFLSLGNEYYNPDIPLAYRNLTIARQALLDDPYWGLVCADRGLSVANLTNDQDWIDVANTNPILVFKLLWDQNTLPRASLFGDSIKDIGLKLGGINGAPDPALETLPGSDIYTV
;
A
#
# COMPACT_ATOMS: atom_id res chain seq x y z
N GLY A 1 -17.06 -28.80 36.14
CA GLY A 1 -17.21 -27.34 35.94
C GLY A 1 -18.65 -26.95 36.22
N ASN A 2 -18.91 -25.77 36.80
CA ASN A 2 -20.24 -25.35 37.29
C ASN A 2 -21.25 -24.97 36.18
N SER A 3 -21.01 -25.36 34.92
CA SER A 3 -21.81 -24.95 33.74
C SER A 3 -23.31 -25.17 33.95
N THR A 4 -23.70 -26.35 34.45
CA THR A 4 -25.11 -26.65 34.78
C THR A 4 -25.69 -25.72 35.84
N ALA A 5 -24.91 -25.34 36.85
CA ALA A 5 -25.35 -24.40 37.90
C ALA A 5 -25.44 -22.97 37.35
N MET A 6 -24.54 -22.56 36.46
CA MET A 6 -24.59 -21.26 35.78
C MET A 6 -25.79 -21.14 34.83
N GLN A 7 -26.12 -22.22 34.10
CA GLN A 7 -27.30 -22.30 33.24
C GLN A 7 -28.60 -22.22 34.04
N GLN A 8 -28.66 -22.89 35.19
CA GLN A 8 -29.81 -22.82 36.10
C GLN A 8 -30.04 -21.42 36.68
N LEU A 9 -28.97 -20.62 36.78
CA LEU A 9 -29.03 -19.23 37.22
C LEU A 9 -29.19 -18.23 36.06
N ASP A 10 -29.39 -18.71 34.82
CA ASP A 10 -29.47 -17.92 33.58
C ASP A 10 -28.23 -17.03 33.32
N LEU A 11 -27.09 -17.36 33.94
CA LEU A 11 -25.83 -16.61 33.81
C LEU A 11 -25.05 -16.98 32.55
N HIS A 12 -25.42 -18.07 31.89
CA HIS A 12 -24.76 -18.59 30.69
C HIS A 12 -25.75 -19.48 29.91
N LYS A 13 -26.01 -19.14 28.63
CA LYS A 13 -27.08 -19.79 27.83
C LYS A 13 -26.57 -20.79 26.78
N VAL A 14 -25.29 -20.76 26.43
CA VAL A 14 -24.73 -21.55 25.29
C VAL A 14 -23.73 -22.59 25.81
N PRO A 15 -24.11 -23.87 25.93
CA PRO A 15 -23.35 -24.88 26.68
C PRO A 15 -21.90 -25.06 26.21
N GLU A 16 -21.63 -24.85 24.92
CA GLU A 16 -20.33 -25.00 24.28
C GLU A 16 -20.21 -24.04 23.09
N ILE A 17 -19.01 -23.48 22.89
CA ILE A 17 -18.67 -22.68 21.71
C ILE A 17 -17.50 -23.37 21.02
N VAL A 18 -17.70 -23.76 19.76
CA VAL A 18 -16.63 -24.32 18.93
C VAL A 18 -16.00 -23.21 18.11
N ILE A 19 -14.69 -23.01 18.25
CA ILE A 19 -13.93 -22.05 17.45
C ILE A 19 -13.33 -22.79 16.27
N VAL A 20 -13.72 -22.39 15.06
CA VAL A 20 -13.16 -22.91 13.80
C VAL A 20 -12.24 -21.85 13.20
N THR A 21 -11.02 -22.24 12.86
CA THR A 21 -10.06 -21.35 12.20
C THR A 21 -9.97 -21.68 10.72
N PHE A 22 -9.85 -20.62 9.91
CA PHE A 22 -9.66 -20.73 8.46
C PHE A 22 -8.29 -20.16 8.12
N LYS A 23 -7.60 -20.76 7.15
CA LYS A 23 -6.30 -20.27 6.68
C LYS A 23 -6.46 -18.85 6.11
N MET A 24 -5.51 -17.95 6.40
CA MET A 24 -5.41 -16.63 5.76
C MET A 24 -4.93 -16.76 4.32
N SER A 25 -5.83 -17.23 3.46
CA SER A 25 -5.62 -17.39 2.02
C SER A 25 -6.97 -17.35 1.31
N GLN A 26 -6.98 -17.06 0.01
CA GLN A 26 -8.21 -17.01 -0.79
C GLN A 26 -9.12 -18.24 -0.60
N SER A 27 -8.53 -19.44 -0.61
CA SER A 27 -9.25 -20.69 -0.38
C SER A 27 -9.82 -20.84 1.04
N GLY A 28 -9.19 -20.22 2.05
CA GLY A 28 -9.67 -20.21 3.42
C GLY A 28 -10.81 -19.21 3.60
N PHE A 29 -10.73 -18.04 2.99
CA PHE A 29 -11.81 -17.05 2.98
C PHE A 29 -13.07 -17.57 2.25
N ALA A 30 -12.88 -18.27 1.12
CA ALA A 30 -13.99 -18.95 0.44
C ALA A 30 -14.63 -20.04 1.30
N LYS A 31 -13.83 -20.83 2.03
CA LYS A 31 -14.34 -21.83 2.99
C LYS A 31 -15.09 -21.21 4.15
N LYS A 32 -14.62 -20.07 4.67
CA LYS A 32 -15.31 -19.31 5.72
C LYS A 32 -16.67 -18.82 5.24
N SER A 33 -16.73 -18.23 4.04
CA SER A 33 -17.98 -17.80 3.40
C SER A 33 -18.94 -18.97 3.21
N LEU A 34 -18.46 -20.08 2.63
CA LEU A 34 -19.27 -21.28 2.42
C LEU A 34 -19.78 -21.85 3.74
N ALA A 35 -18.95 -21.93 4.78
CA ALA A 35 -19.34 -22.48 6.07
C ALA A 35 -20.48 -21.68 6.73
N LEU A 36 -20.49 -20.35 6.57
CA LEU A 36 -21.61 -19.52 7.08
C LEU A 36 -22.86 -19.72 6.22
N LEU A 37 -22.74 -19.68 4.89
CA LEU A 37 -23.85 -19.90 3.94
C LEU A 37 -24.48 -21.29 4.09
N SER A 38 -23.67 -22.32 4.36
CA SER A 38 -24.13 -23.68 4.58
C SER A 38 -24.52 -23.96 6.04
N ARG A 39 -24.55 -22.93 6.91
CA ARG A 39 -24.88 -23.03 8.34
C ARG A 39 -24.03 -24.04 9.11
N THR A 40 -22.80 -24.25 8.67
CA THR A 40 -21.80 -25.06 9.37
C THR A 40 -21.17 -24.29 10.53
N ILE A 41 -21.19 -22.96 10.47
CA ILE A 41 -20.89 -22.06 11.59
C ILE A 41 -22.07 -21.09 11.76
N ASP A 42 -22.31 -20.65 13.00
CA ASP A 42 -23.41 -19.74 13.32
C ASP A 42 -23.00 -18.25 13.29
N TYR A 43 -21.70 -17.97 13.40
CA TYR A 43 -21.18 -16.61 13.51
C TYR A 43 -19.80 -16.50 12.87
N ALA A 44 -19.56 -15.38 12.18
CA ALA A 44 -18.26 -14.98 11.68
C ALA A 44 -18.15 -13.44 11.63
N SER A 45 -16.94 -12.92 11.89
CA SER A 45 -16.58 -11.57 11.50
C SER A 45 -16.25 -11.53 10.01
N ASP A 46 -16.54 -10.42 9.34
CA ASP A 46 -16.11 -10.19 7.97
C ASP A 46 -15.15 -9.00 7.91
N ASP A 47 -13.87 -9.31 7.70
CA ASP A 47 -12.79 -8.32 7.61
C ASP A 47 -12.53 -7.89 6.15
N GLY A 48 -13.59 -7.85 5.33
CA GLY A 48 -13.53 -7.49 3.90
C GLY A 48 -13.10 -8.62 2.97
N VAL A 49 -13.16 -9.87 3.44
CA VAL A 49 -12.65 -11.05 2.72
C VAL A 49 -13.72 -12.09 2.43
N MET A 50 -14.91 -11.96 3.03
CA MET A 50 -16.03 -12.84 2.75
C MET A 50 -16.78 -12.42 1.50
N ASP A 51 -17.53 -13.35 0.91
CA ASP A 51 -18.41 -13.09 -0.22
C ASP A 51 -19.61 -12.23 0.20
N TYR A 52 -19.43 -10.90 0.14
CA TYR A 52 -20.38 -9.92 0.65
C TYR A 52 -21.76 -10.04 0.00
N ASP A 53 -21.81 -10.11 -1.33
CA ASP A 53 -23.07 -10.18 -2.07
C ASP A 53 -23.85 -11.44 -1.67
N ALA A 54 -23.17 -12.60 -1.60
CA ALA A 54 -23.81 -13.83 -1.15
C ALA A 54 -24.30 -13.77 0.30
N MET A 55 -23.59 -13.07 1.20
CA MET A 55 -24.03 -12.92 2.59
C MET A 55 -25.27 -12.02 2.71
N VAL A 56 -25.31 -10.90 2.00
CA VAL A 56 -26.41 -9.92 2.08
C VAL A 56 -27.65 -10.41 1.35
N ASP A 57 -27.49 -11.14 0.25
CA ASP A 57 -28.61 -11.72 -0.51
C ASP A 57 -29.21 -12.97 0.16
N SER A 58 -28.51 -13.56 1.13
CA SER A 58 -29.00 -14.75 1.83
C SER A 58 -30.13 -14.37 2.81
N PRO A 59 -31.34 -14.93 2.68
CA PRO A 59 -32.44 -14.67 3.61
C PRO A 59 -32.19 -15.26 5.01
N ASP A 60 -31.17 -16.11 5.15
CA ASP A 60 -30.85 -16.85 6.36
C ASP A 60 -29.72 -16.22 7.18
N ILE A 61 -29.08 -15.18 6.64
CA ILE A 61 -27.95 -14.50 7.28
C ILE A 61 -28.40 -13.09 7.67
N ASN A 62 -28.25 -12.78 8.96
CA ASN A 62 -28.38 -11.40 9.42
C ASN A 62 -27.00 -10.72 9.33
N TYR A 63 -26.73 -10.06 8.20
CA TYR A 63 -25.50 -9.29 8.02
C TYR A 63 -25.62 -7.92 8.69
N ILE A 64 -24.71 -7.62 9.63
CA ILE A 64 -24.70 -6.35 10.37
C ILE A 64 -23.45 -5.57 9.96
N ASP A 65 -23.66 -4.42 9.32
CA ASP A 65 -22.58 -3.47 9.03
C ASP A 65 -22.19 -2.70 10.30
N SER A 66 -20.94 -2.85 10.73
CA SER A 66 -20.36 -2.13 11.87
C SER A 66 -19.80 -0.76 11.49
N GLY A 67 -19.88 -0.37 10.22
CA GLY A 67 -19.38 0.88 9.67
C GLY A 67 -17.92 0.81 9.25
N ILE A 68 -17.24 1.95 9.32
CA ILE A 68 -15.86 2.07 8.85
C ILE A 68 -14.91 1.48 9.91
N GLY A 69 -14.24 0.40 9.53
CA GLY A 69 -13.22 -0.24 10.35
C GLY A 69 -11.99 0.65 10.62
N THR A 70 -11.18 0.23 11.58
CA THR A 70 -9.90 0.90 11.91
C THR A 70 -8.75 0.48 10.99
N ASP A 71 -8.95 -0.59 10.23
CA ASP A 71 -7.97 -1.17 9.33
C ASP A 71 -7.75 -0.30 8.10
N ARG A 72 -6.52 -0.37 7.57
CA ARG A 72 -6.09 0.51 6.49
C ARG A 72 -5.24 -0.25 5.50
N THR A 73 -5.41 0.12 4.24
CA THR A 73 -4.52 -0.31 3.17
C THR A 73 -3.71 0.89 2.72
N PHE A 74 -2.40 0.75 2.68
CA PHE A 74 -1.48 1.77 2.18
C PHE A 74 -0.33 1.12 1.41
N ILE A 75 0.30 1.90 0.54
CA ILE A 75 1.54 1.53 -0.14
C ILE A 75 2.66 2.31 0.55
N THR A 76 3.64 1.60 1.06
CA THR A 76 4.81 2.21 1.68
C THR A 76 5.89 2.43 0.62
N LEU A 77 6.34 3.67 0.47
CA LEU A 77 7.46 4.02 -0.38
C LEU A 77 8.67 4.28 0.52
N ASN A 78 9.82 3.68 0.22
CA ASN A 78 11.06 3.98 0.93
C ASN A 78 11.41 5.46 0.72
N ALA A 79 11.31 6.25 1.79
CA ALA A 79 11.59 7.69 1.78
C ALA A 79 12.84 8.03 2.62
N ILE A 80 13.58 7.02 3.04
CA ILE A 80 14.80 7.17 3.83
C ILE A 80 15.85 7.83 2.94
N ASN A 81 16.58 8.82 3.47
CA ASN A 81 17.66 9.51 2.78
C ASN A 81 17.25 10.36 1.55
N GLU A 82 16.02 10.92 1.50
CA GLU A 82 15.55 11.74 0.35
C GLU A 82 16.32 13.05 0.10
N THR A 83 17.00 13.58 1.12
CA THR A 83 17.75 14.87 1.08
C THR A 83 18.74 14.97 2.25
N TYR A 84 18.42 14.33 3.38
CA TYR A 84 19.26 14.25 4.56
C TYR A 84 19.31 12.80 5.05
N TRP A 85 20.50 12.29 5.36
CA TRP A 85 20.63 11.02 6.05
C TRP A 85 20.20 11.21 7.51
N LYS A 86 19.31 10.34 7.99
CA LYS A 86 18.86 10.36 9.39
C LYS A 86 19.14 8.98 9.99
N THR A 87 19.96 8.92 11.03
CA THR A 87 20.07 7.74 11.92
C THR A 87 18.75 7.53 12.66
N TRP A 88 17.92 6.58 12.23
CA TRP A 88 16.72 6.21 13.02
C TRP A 88 16.99 5.00 13.91
N ALA A 89 18.11 4.29 13.72
CA ALA A 89 18.36 3.02 14.39
C ALA A 89 19.20 3.10 15.67
N ASP A 90 20.41 3.69 15.70
CA ASP A 90 21.29 3.45 16.85
C ASP A 90 22.19 4.64 17.25
N GLY A 91 21.56 5.69 17.79
CA GLY A 91 22.25 6.64 18.68
C GLY A 91 22.53 8.01 18.09
N GLY A 92 21.62 8.95 18.38
CA GLY A 92 21.93 10.38 18.39
C GLY A 92 22.03 11.08 17.03
N SER A 93 21.64 12.35 17.01
CA SER A 93 21.69 13.23 15.83
C SER A 93 23.13 13.41 15.38
N PRO A 94 23.41 13.24 14.07
CA PRO A 94 23.36 14.41 13.19
C PRO A 94 22.44 14.22 11.98
N LEU A 95 21.73 15.30 11.62
CA LEU A 95 21.15 15.46 10.30
C LEU A 95 22.30 15.79 9.34
N TYR A 96 22.65 14.89 8.42
CA TYR A 96 23.66 15.19 7.41
C TYR A 96 23.00 15.70 6.14
N ASN A 97 23.37 16.90 5.70
CA ASN A 97 22.89 17.47 4.44
C ASN A 97 23.61 16.81 3.27
N LEU A 98 22.92 15.94 2.53
CA LEU A 98 23.51 15.23 1.39
C LEU A 98 23.62 16.10 0.13
N SER A 99 23.12 17.34 0.18
CA SER A 99 23.31 18.36 -0.87
C SER A 99 24.53 19.24 -0.64
N ASP A 100 25.31 19.03 0.43
CA ASP A 100 26.57 19.74 0.66
C ASP A 100 27.70 19.13 -0.19
N PRO A 101 28.28 19.87 -1.16
CA PRO A 101 29.37 19.37 -1.99
C PRO A 101 30.68 19.11 -1.23
N ALA A 102 30.80 19.53 0.04
CA ALA A 102 31.91 19.17 0.92
C ALA A 102 31.76 17.77 1.54
N GLY A 103 30.58 17.13 1.42
CA GLY A 103 30.22 15.93 2.16
C GLY A 103 30.20 16.17 3.67
N PRO A 104 29.93 15.14 4.49
CA PRO A 104 30.19 15.17 5.92
C PRO A 104 31.72 15.23 6.14
N ALA A 105 32.29 16.41 5.95
CA ALA A 105 33.72 16.63 6.07
C ALA A 105 34.15 16.51 7.53
N GLY A 106 34.66 15.35 7.92
CA GLY A 106 35.44 15.16 9.16
C GLY A 106 35.04 13.99 10.05
N ASP A 107 33.89 13.35 9.82
CA ASP A 107 33.43 12.23 10.64
C ASP A 107 33.68 10.90 9.93
N ASP A 108 34.27 9.92 10.64
CA ASP A 108 34.38 8.54 10.16
C ASP A 108 32.98 7.94 10.10
N LEU A 109 32.47 7.71 8.90
CA LEU A 109 31.13 7.17 8.67
C LEU A 109 31.13 5.68 8.29
N SER A 110 32.26 4.99 8.44
CA SER A 110 32.41 3.56 8.09
C SER A 110 31.55 2.59 8.90
N TYR A 111 30.95 3.06 10.01
CA TYR A 111 29.99 2.30 10.80
C TYR A 111 28.57 2.31 10.22
N LEU A 112 28.35 3.02 9.12
CA LEU A 112 27.05 3.15 8.46
C LEU A 112 26.96 2.18 7.30
N ALA A 113 26.01 1.24 7.37
CA ALA A 113 25.83 0.20 6.36
C ALA A 113 25.48 0.75 4.97
N ASP A 114 24.98 1.99 4.89
CA ASP A 114 24.60 2.67 3.64
C ASP A 114 25.75 3.51 3.03
N ILE A 115 26.97 3.38 3.57
CA ILE A 115 28.15 4.08 3.09
C ILE A 115 29.21 3.05 2.70
N ASP A 116 29.57 3.06 1.41
CA ASP A 116 30.62 2.18 0.91
C ASP A 116 31.97 2.51 1.57
N ALA A 117 32.90 1.56 1.51
CA ALA A 117 34.26 1.72 2.05
C ALA A 117 35.03 2.90 1.42
N ASP A 118 34.56 3.45 0.31
CA ASP A 118 35.10 4.64 -0.35
C ASP A 118 34.43 5.97 0.06
N GLY A 119 33.47 5.92 0.99
CA GLY A 119 32.72 7.07 1.48
C GLY A 119 31.48 7.44 0.65
N THR A 120 31.12 6.65 -0.36
CA THR A 120 29.90 6.87 -1.15
C THR A 120 28.65 6.58 -0.33
N VAL A 121 27.78 7.59 -0.18
CA VAL A 121 26.48 7.44 0.50
C VAL A 121 25.43 6.96 -0.50
N HIS A 122 24.78 5.83 -0.22
CA HIS A 122 23.66 5.34 -1.02
C HIS A 122 22.36 6.05 -0.62
N VAL A 123 21.89 6.93 -1.50
CA VAL A 123 20.58 7.58 -1.41
C VAL A 123 19.56 6.79 -2.21
N ASP A 124 18.99 5.76 -1.59
CA ASP A 124 18.01 4.87 -2.23
C ASP A 124 16.54 5.29 -1.99
N GLY A 125 16.33 6.45 -1.36
CA GLY A 125 15.02 7.00 -1.07
C GLY A 125 14.30 7.54 -2.30
N ILE A 126 13.02 7.19 -2.45
CA ILE A 126 12.11 7.79 -3.41
C ILE A 126 11.82 9.22 -2.97
N ASN A 127 12.25 10.23 -3.74
CA ASN A 127 12.08 11.64 -3.37
C ASN A 127 10.62 12.11 -3.34
N ARG A 128 10.36 13.29 -2.75
CA ARG A 128 9.01 13.86 -2.59
C ARG A 128 8.24 14.03 -3.90
N ALA A 129 8.91 14.48 -4.97
CA ALA A 129 8.29 14.66 -6.28
C ALA A 129 7.75 13.34 -6.83
N MET A 130 8.56 12.28 -6.78
CA MET A 130 8.15 10.93 -7.18
C MET A 130 7.02 10.39 -6.29
N ARG A 131 7.10 10.54 -4.96
CA ARG A 131 6.01 10.11 -4.06
C ARG A 131 4.69 10.83 -4.36
N LYS A 132 4.74 12.14 -4.65
CA LYS A 132 3.57 12.91 -5.06
C LYS A 132 3.02 12.40 -6.39
N ALA A 133 3.88 12.20 -7.38
CA ALA A 133 3.49 11.70 -8.69
C ALA A 133 2.78 10.34 -8.58
N VAL A 134 3.38 9.39 -7.87
CA VAL A 134 2.81 8.06 -7.64
C VAL A 134 1.49 8.14 -6.89
N SER A 135 1.36 8.97 -5.85
CA SER A 135 0.11 9.12 -5.11
C SER A 135 -1.02 9.64 -5.99
N TYR A 136 -0.77 10.60 -6.88
CA TYR A 136 -1.80 11.11 -7.78
C TYR A 136 -2.04 10.21 -9.01
N ALA A 137 -1.10 9.33 -9.36
CA ALA A 137 -1.29 8.36 -10.43
C ALA A 137 -2.16 7.18 -10.01
N TYR A 138 -2.12 6.80 -8.72
CA TYR A 138 -2.82 5.62 -8.20
C TYR A 138 -4.34 5.67 -8.47
N ASN A 139 -4.87 4.60 -9.05
CA ASN A 139 -6.30 4.50 -9.34
C ASN A 139 -7.11 4.04 -8.12
N TYR A 140 -7.39 4.99 -7.23
CA TYR A 140 -8.20 4.76 -6.02
C TYR A 140 -9.61 4.25 -6.32
N ASP A 141 -10.22 4.65 -7.44
CA ASP A 141 -11.56 4.18 -7.82
C ASP A 141 -11.54 2.67 -8.12
N LEU A 142 -10.62 2.22 -8.98
CA LEU A 142 -10.47 0.79 -9.27
C LEU A 142 -10.05 -0.02 -8.04
N HIS A 143 -9.23 0.56 -7.16
CA HIS A 143 -8.90 -0.09 -5.90
C HIS A 143 -10.16 -0.37 -5.07
N ILE A 144 -11.01 0.64 -4.91
CA ILE A 144 -12.24 0.51 -4.13
C ILE A 144 -13.23 -0.42 -4.84
N SER A 145 -13.51 -0.22 -6.12
CA SER A 145 -14.54 -0.97 -6.83
C SER A 145 -14.15 -2.43 -7.07
N ASN A 146 -12.91 -2.69 -7.50
CA ASN A 146 -12.53 -4.02 -8.01
C ASN A 146 -11.74 -4.83 -6.99
N ILE A 147 -10.95 -4.19 -6.11
CA ILE A 147 -10.14 -4.91 -5.12
C ILE A 147 -10.88 -5.00 -3.78
N LEU A 148 -11.54 -3.93 -3.35
CA LEU A 148 -12.28 -3.89 -2.09
C LEU A 148 -13.79 -4.15 -2.27
N GLY A 149 -14.25 -4.49 -3.48
CA GLY A 149 -15.65 -4.81 -3.76
C GLY A 149 -16.63 -3.68 -3.43
N GLY A 150 -16.22 -2.42 -3.54
CA GLY A 150 -17.01 -1.25 -3.19
C GLY A 150 -17.10 -0.94 -1.69
N ARG A 151 -16.42 -1.73 -0.83
CA ARG A 151 -16.50 -1.61 0.64
C ARG A 151 -15.40 -0.74 1.25
N GLY A 152 -14.53 -0.18 0.42
CA GLY A 152 -13.48 0.74 0.83
C GLY A 152 -13.93 2.19 0.83
N VAL A 153 -13.40 2.98 1.76
CA VAL A 153 -13.53 4.44 1.77
C VAL A 153 -12.16 5.08 1.64
N ARG A 154 -12.09 6.22 0.95
CA ARG A 154 -10.85 6.99 0.84
C ARG A 154 -10.51 7.60 2.19
N SER A 155 -9.23 7.59 2.54
CA SER A 155 -8.75 8.33 3.71
C SER A 155 -8.15 9.67 3.28
N GLY A 156 -8.46 10.73 4.04
CA GLY A 156 -7.79 12.03 3.97
C GLY A 156 -6.48 12.05 4.77
N GLY A 157 -6.10 10.98 5.45
CA GLY A 157 -4.87 10.95 6.23
C GLY A 157 -4.64 9.66 7.00
N PHE A 158 -3.81 9.75 8.04
CA PHE A 158 -3.50 8.61 8.92
C PHE A 158 -4.46 8.49 10.11
N LEU A 159 -5.61 9.15 10.10
CA LEU A 159 -6.60 9.03 11.16
C LEU A 159 -7.91 8.53 10.56
N SER A 160 -8.51 7.52 11.19
CA SER A 160 -9.82 7.02 10.79
C SER A 160 -10.89 8.07 11.09
N LEU A 161 -12.03 8.00 10.38
CA LEU A 161 -13.11 8.99 10.54
C LEU A 161 -13.68 9.05 11.97
N GLY A 162 -13.60 7.94 12.72
CA GLY A 162 -14.03 7.88 14.12
C GLY A 162 -13.02 8.40 15.14
N ASN A 163 -11.83 8.85 14.71
CA ASN A 163 -10.81 9.39 15.60
C ASN A 163 -11.13 10.85 16.00
N GLU A 164 -10.96 11.20 17.27
CA GLU A 164 -11.25 12.57 17.76
C GLU A 164 -10.39 13.67 17.11
N TYR A 165 -9.23 13.30 16.56
CA TYR A 165 -8.32 14.21 15.85
C TYR A 165 -8.49 14.13 14.33
N TYR A 166 -9.50 13.41 13.83
CA TYR A 166 -9.82 13.39 12.40
C TYR A 166 -10.15 14.80 11.91
N ASN A 167 -9.49 15.23 10.84
CA ASN A 167 -9.73 16.52 10.22
C ASN A 167 -10.40 16.34 8.84
N PRO A 168 -11.70 16.67 8.69
CA PRO A 168 -12.41 16.55 7.42
C PRO A 168 -11.95 17.56 6.35
N ASP A 169 -11.21 18.61 6.74
CA ASP A 169 -10.70 19.61 5.80
C ASP A 169 -9.51 19.10 4.98
N ILE A 170 -8.90 17.96 5.38
CA ILE A 170 -7.83 17.36 4.59
C ILE A 170 -8.46 16.67 3.37
N PRO A 171 -8.09 17.08 2.14
CA PRO A 171 -8.69 16.51 0.93
C PRO A 171 -8.49 15.00 0.84
N LEU A 172 -9.54 14.29 0.44
CA LEU A 172 -9.46 12.86 0.16
C LEU A 172 -8.53 12.60 -1.02
N ALA A 173 -7.80 11.49 -0.98
CA ALA A 173 -6.94 11.08 -2.08
C ALA A 173 -7.76 10.81 -3.36
N TYR A 174 -7.27 11.28 -4.52
CA TYR A 174 -7.91 11.08 -5.82
C TYR A 174 -6.87 10.97 -6.93
N ARG A 175 -7.25 10.31 -8.03
CA ARG A 175 -6.38 10.17 -9.21
C ARG A 175 -6.40 11.46 -10.04
N ASN A 176 -5.22 11.97 -10.37
CA ASN A 176 -5.04 13.10 -11.28
C ASN A 176 -3.69 13.02 -12.01
N LEU A 177 -3.71 12.53 -13.25
CA LEU A 177 -2.50 12.34 -14.04
C LEU A 177 -1.78 13.65 -14.38
N THR A 178 -2.51 14.75 -14.56
CA THR A 178 -1.91 16.06 -14.83
C THR A 178 -1.05 16.52 -13.65
N ILE A 179 -1.57 16.44 -12.41
CA ILE A 179 -0.80 16.78 -11.21
C ILE A 179 0.38 15.81 -11.04
N ALA A 180 0.17 14.52 -11.31
CA ALA A 180 1.20 13.50 -11.17
C ALA A 180 2.39 13.76 -12.12
N ARG A 181 2.10 13.95 -13.41
CA ARG A 181 3.10 14.22 -14.46
C ARG A 181 3.79 15.56 -14.25
N GLN A 182 3.04 16.60 -13.87
CA GLN A 182 3.61 17.91 -13.58
C GLN A 182 4.59 17.84 -12.41
N ALA A 183 4.29 17.04 -11.37
CA ALA A 183 5.21 16.85 -10.25
C ALA A 183 6.56 16.25 -10.66
N LEU A 184 6.59 15.38 -11.68
CA LEU A 184 7.85 14.84 -12.24
C LEU A 184 8.57 15.89 -13.09
N LEU A 185 7.85 16.64 -13.91
CA LEU A 185 8.42 17.67 -14.79
C LEU A 185 8.99 18.87 -14.03
N ASP A 186 8.36 19.26 -12.91
CA ASP A 186 8.78 20.39 -12.08
C ASP A 186 10.04 20.08 -11.23
N ASP A 187 10.35 18.81 -11.04
CA ASP A 187 11.51 18.38 -10.25
C ASP A 187 12.79 18.50 -11.08
N PRO A 188 13.88 19.12 -10.57
CA PRO A 188 15.10 19.32 -11.35
C PRO A 188 15.77 18.03 -11.84
N TYR A 189 15.66 16.94 -11.07
CA TYR A 189 16.23 15.66 -11.47
C TYR A 189 15.27 14.90 -12.39
N TRP A 190 14.03 14.68 -11.94
CA TRP A 190 13.07 13.90 -12.74
C TRP A 190 12.63 14.62 -14.01
N GLY A 191 12.64 15.95 -14.04
CA GLY A 191 12.35 16.75 -15.21
C GLY A 191 13.38 16.55 -16.33
N LEU A 192 14.68 16.45 -15.99
CA LEU A 192 15.73 16.11 -16.94
C LEU A 192 15.55 14.67 -17.46
N VAL A 193 15.28 13.73 -16.56
CA VAL A 193 15.01 12.32 -16.86
C VAL A 193 13.78 12.18 -17.79
N CYS A 194 12.74 12.98 -17.58
CA CYS A 194 11.57 13.06 -18.46
C CYS A 194 11.92 13.65 -19.83
N ALA A 195 12.67 14.76 -19.87
CA ALA A 195 13.09 15.42 -21.11
C ALA A 195 13.94 14.52 -22.00
N ASP A 196 14.86 13.75 -21.40
CA ASP A 196 15.69 12.75 -22.09
C ASP A 196 14.84 11.63 -22.74
N ARG A 197 13.61 11.45 -22.28
CA ARG A 197 12.60 10.51 -22.83
C ARG A 197 11.59 11.20 -23.75
N GLY A 198 11.80 12.48 -24.09
CA GLY A 198 10.91 13.26 -24.95
C GLY A 198 9.63 13.74 -24.27
N LEU A 199 9.54 13.67 -22.94
CA LEU A 199 8.38 14.12 -22.19
C LEU A 199 8.54 15.57 -21.74
N SER A 200 7.49 16.35 -21.92
CA SER A 200 7.45 17.77 -21.56
C SER A 200 6.04 18.21 -21.19
N VAL A 201 5.88 19.48 -20.83
CA VAL A 201 4.57 20.11 -20.60
C VAL A 201 3.66 20.00 -21.85
N ALA A 202 4.24 19.94 -23.07
CA ALA A 202 3.47 19.76 -24.30
C ALA A 202 2.73 18.40 -24.36
N ASN A 203 3.25 17.40 -23.65
CA ASN A 203 2.72 16.02 -23.63
C ASN A 203 1.99 15.72 -22.31
N LEU A 204 1.75 16.72 -21.46
CA LEU A 204 1.24 16.54 -20.10
C LEU A 204 -0.09 15.78 -20.04
N THR A 205 -0.97 16.00 -21.03
CA THR A 205 -2.29 15.36 -21.12
C THR A 205 -2.36 14.30 -22.23
N ASN A 206 -1.24 13.96 -22.87
CA ASN A 206 -1.22 12.91 -23.88
C ASN A 206 -0.84 11.58 -23.23
N ASP A 207 -1.84 10.76 -22.90
CA ASP A 207 -1.60 9.51 -22.17
C ASP A 207 -0.69 8.53 -22.91
N GLN A 208 -0.75 8.50 -24.24
CA GLN A 208 0.00 7.54 -25.03
C GLN A 208 1.51 7.77 -24.93
N ASP A 209 1.97 9.02 -24.93
CA ASP A 209 3.41 9.34 -24.87
C ASP A 209 4.04 8.82 -23.57
N TRP A 210 3.33 8.96 -22.44
CA TRP A 210 3.78 8.48 -21.14
C TRP A 210 3.75 6.95 -21.06
N ILE A 211 2.71 6.33 -21.61
CA ILE A 211 2.60 4.86 -21.68
C ILE A 211 3.70 4.26 -22.56
N ASP A 212 4.03 4.89 -23.69
CA ASP A 212 5.09 4.45 -24.59
C ASP A 212 6.45 4.52 -23.90
N VAL A 213 6.71 5.60 -23.14
CA VAL A 213 7.89 5.72 -22.28
C VAL A 213 7.94 4.59 -21.26
N ALA A 214 6.85 4.32 -20.54
CA ALA A 214 6.81 3.22 -19.56
C ALA A 214 7.11 1.84 -20.19
N ASN A 215 6.69 1.61 -21.43
CA ASN A 215 6.89 0.34 -22.13
C ASN A 215 8.30 0.17 -22.68
N THR A 216 8.93 1.25 -23.15
CA THR A 216 10.16 1.20 -23.96
C THR A 216 11.40 1.64 -23.20
N ASN A 217 11.32 2.75 -22.47
CA ASN A 217 12.42 3.35 -21.71
C ASN A 217 11.88 4.07 -20.46
N PRO A 218 11.41 3.31 -19.44
CA PRO A 218 10.70 3.89 -18.31
C PRO A 218 11.53 4.91 -17.53
N ILE A 219 10.88 5.93 -16.95
CA ILE A 219 11.50 6.95 -16.08
C ILE A 219 12.18 6.29 -14.88
N LEU A 220 11.49 5.32 -14.28
CA LEU A 220 11.98 4.51 -13.16
C LEU A 220 11.31 3.13 -13.23
N VAL A 221 12.08 2.11 -12.85
CA VAL A 221 11.59 0.75 -12.63
C VAL A 221 11.50 0.50 -11.14
N PHE A 222 10.29 0.37 -10.61
CA PHE A 222 10.02 0.11 -9.20
C PHE A 222 10.26 -1.36 -8.84
N LYS A 223 10.95 -1.55 -7.73
CA LYS A 223 11.02 -2.82 -7.01
C LYS A 223 9.99 -2.78 -5.89
N LEU A 224 8.88 -3.49 -6.07
CA LEU A 224 7.80 -3.56 -5.11
C LEU A 224 7.78 -4.97 -4.52
N LEU A 225 7.93 -5.09 -3.20
CA LEU A 225 7.66 -6.33 -2.48
C LEU A 225 6.15 -6.60 -2.44
N TRP A 226 5.76 -7.85 -2.62
CA TRP A 226 4.36 -8.26 -2.67
C TRP A 226 4.19 -9.71 -2.23
N ASP A 227 2.96 -10.12 -1.93
CA ASP A 227 2.59 -11.50 -1.63
C ASP A 227 1.30 -11.89 -2.38
N GLN A 228 0.92 -13.18 -2.33
CA GLN A 228 -0.29 -13.66 -3.01
C GLN A 228 -1.59 -12.97 -2.55
N ASN A 229 -1.64 -12.41 -1.34
CA ASN A 229 -2.82 -11.69 -0.82
C ASN A 229 -2.87 -10.24 -1.33
N THR A 230 -1.72 -9.67 -1.69
CA THR A 230 -1.56 -8.28 -2.16
C THR A 230 -1.33 -8.19 -3.66
N LEU A 231 -1.20 -9.30 -4.38
CA LEU A 231 -1.02 -9.34 -5.83
C LEU A 231 -2.00 -8.44 -6.61
N PRO A 232 -3.33 -8.44 -6.35
CA PRO A 232 -4.24 -7.52 -7.05
C PRO A 232 -3.89 -6.04 -6.81
N ARG A 233 -3.41 -5.69 -5.61
CA ARG A 233 -3.00 -4.33 -5.25
C ARG A 233 -1.69 -3.95 -5.93
N ALA A 234 -0.73 -4.87 -5.98
CA ALA A 234 0.56 -4.69 -6.65
C ALA A 234 0.38 -4.54 -8.17
N SER A 235 -0.49 -5.34 -8.79
CA SER A 235 -0.83 -5.21 -10.21
C SER A 235 -1.48 -3.86 -10.51
N LEU A 236 -2.47 -3.44 -9.71
CA LEU A 236 -3.10 -2.13 -9.89
C LEU A 236 -2.10 -0.97 -9.71
N PHE A 237 -1.15 -1.11 -8.79
CA PHE A 237 -0.07 -0.14 -8.65
C PHE A 237 0.77 -0.05 -9.92
N GLY A 238 1.20 -1.20 -10.47
CA GLY A 238 1.94 -1.27 -11.73
C GLY A 238 1.20 -0.62 -12.90
N ASP A 239 -0.09 -0.92 -13.04
CA ASP A 239 -0.94 -0.32 -14.07
C ASP A 239 -1.08 1.20 -13.87
N SER A 240 -1.24 1.66 -12.63
CA SER A 240 -1.42 3.08 -12.33
C SER A 240 -0.16 3.91 -12.60
N ILE A 241 1.02 3.40 -12.24
CA ILE A 241 2.28 4.15 -12.44
C ILE A 241 2.73 4.16 -13.90
N LYS A 242 2.22 3.22 -14.72
CA LYS A 242 2.43 3.19 -16.17
C LYS A 242 1.93 4.44 -16.87
N ASP A 243 0.80 4.98 -16.39
CA ASP A 243 0.19 6.21 -16.92
C ASP A 243 1.08 7.45 -16.73
N ILE A 244 2.14 7.35 -15.91
CA ILE A 244 3.09 8.43 -15.67
C ILE A 244 4.52 8.03 -16.05
N GLY A 245 4.69 7.08 -16.98
CA GLY A 245 6.00 6.75 -17.55
C GLY A 245 6.88 5.84 -16.69
N LEU A 246 6.33 5.25 -15.63
CA LEU A 246 7.04 4.37 -14.70
C LEU A 246 6.63 2.91 -14.93
N LYS A 247 7.37 1.96 -14.37
CA LYS A 247 7.08 0.53 -14.54
C LYS A 247 7.45 -0.27 -13.31
N LEU A 248 6.81 -1.41 -13.05
CA LEU A 248 7.34 -2.42 -12.12
C LEU A 248 8.43 -3.29 -12.78
N GLY A 249 9.29 -3.90 -11.96
CA GLY A 249 10.42 -4.72 -12.41
C GLY A 249 10.07 -6.04 -13.11
N GLY A 250 8.85 -6.55 -12.94
CA GLY A 250 8.42 -7.80 -13.56
C GLY A 250 8.16 -7.69 -15.07
N ILE A 251 7.99 -8.84 -15.72
CA ILE A 251 7.72 -8.92 -17.15
C ILE A 251 6.50 -8.06 -17.52
N ASN A 252 6.65 -7.24 -18.57
CA ASN A 252 5.61 -6.30 -19.03
C ASN A 252 5.10 -5.30 -17.97
N GLY A 253 5.82 -5.11 -16.86
CA GLY A 253 5.42 -4.21 -15.78
C GLY A 253 4.49 -4.85 -14.75
N ALA A 254 4.41 -6.18 -14.74
CA ALA A 254 3.81 -6.93 -13.65
C ALA A 254 4.66 -6.88 -12.37
N PRO A 255 4.11 -7.26 -11.20
CA PRO A 255 4.90 -7.53 -10.00
C PRO A 255 5.99 -8.56 -10.29
N ASP A 256 7.21 -8.31 -9.79
CA ASP A 256 8.37 -9.17 -10.04
C ASP A 256 8.29 -10.44 -9.16
N PRO A 257 8.22 -11.66 -9.72
CA PRO A 257 8.21 -12.90 -8.94
C PRO A 257 9.43 -13.08 -8.03
N ALA A 258 10.56 -12.45 -8.34
CA ALA A 258 11.74 -12.49 -7.48
C ALA A 258 11.58 -11.66 -6.19
N LEU A 259 10.56 -10.79 -6.14
CA LEU A 259 10.20 -9.94 -5.00
C LEU A 259 8.94 -10.42 -4.28
N GLU A 260 8.45 -11.61 -4.61
CA GLU A 260 7.36 -12.26 -3.89
C GLU A 260 7.85 -12.71 -2.50
N THR A 261 7.12 -12.30 -1.45
CA THR A 261 7.36 -12.70 -0.07
C THR A 261 6.33 -13.72 0.40
N LEU A 262 6.57 -14.31 1.57
CA LEU A 262 5.60 -15.24 2.17
C LEU A 262 4.31 -14.49 2.56
N PRO A 263 3.12 -15.06 2.30
CA PRO A 263 1.86 -14.43 2.67
C PRO A 263 1.79 -14.07 4.16
N GLY A 264 1.45 -12.81 4.46
CA GLY A 264 1.35 -12.33 5.84
C GLY A 264 2.69 -12.10 6.55
N SER A 265 3.80 -12.05 5.80
CA SER A 265 4.99 -11.36 6.28
C SER A 265 4.69 -9.86 6.27
N ASP A 266 4.75 -9.22 7.44
CA ASP A 266 4.71 -7.76 7.50
C ASP A 266 5.88 -7.24 6.67
N ILE A 267 5.57 -6.60 5.55
CA ILE A 267 6.56 -5.99 4.66
C ILE A 267 7.02 -4.68 5.33
N TYR A 268 7.95 -4.80 6.27
CA TYR A 268 8.77 -3.69 6.71
C TYR A 268 9.86 -3.51 5.65
N THR A 269 9.68 -2.49 4.80
CA THR A 269 10.70 -1.83 3.95
C THR A 269 12.09 -2.49 3.88
N VAL A 270 12.51 -2.86 2.66
CA VAL A 270 13.93 -2.73 2.25
C VAL A 270 14.16 -1.35 1.66
#